data_AF-A0A9D8KWR0-F1
#
_entry.id   AF-A0A9D8KWR0-F1
#
_cell.length_a   1.000
_cell.length_b   1.000
_cell.length_c   1.000
_cell.angle_alpha   90.00
_cell.angle_beta   90.00
_cell.angle_gamma   90.00
#
_symmetry.space_group_name_H-M   'P 1'
#
loop_
_entity.id
_entity.type
_entity.pdbx_description
1 polymer ?
#
loop_
_entity_poly.entity_id
_entity_poly.type
_entity_poly.pdbx_seq_one_letter_code
_entity_poly.pdbx_strand_id
1 'polypeptide(L)'
;AGRSRGNTYRSEAVRLASPSPWMWLGFDLGLGPWADQPLSRWQEAFVPMRLADGLREARNSEGRPLVQAEQELLPQRLAAEPGEHDRTWWPWLLTGLVLAGLVFAARRHRRMLGGIALPFWLFCGVAGVLLAYLWGASEHRAAWANRNLLLLNPLALALLPGAWQLLRGRLPGRAFGWLLWTLAAIAALSLPLHWLSLQAQFNMQWIVLLLPVHLALALVLGRRGLATTAR
;
A
#
# COMPACT_ATOMS: atom_id res chain seq x y z
N ALA A 1 -19.35 26.22 -10.26
CA ALA A 1 -19.91 25.26 -9.27
C ALA A 1 -18.99 24.04 -9.20
N GLY A 2 -18.43 23.76 -8.02
CA GLY A 2 -17.51 22.65 -7.77
C GLY A 2 -18.20 21.29 -7.82
N ARG A 3 -18.58 20.85 -9.02
CA ARG A 3 -18.97 19.46 -9.25
C ARG A 3 -17.71 18.60 -9.17
N SER A 4 -17.75 17.54 -8.37
CA SER A 4 -16.70 16.50 -8.29
C SER A 4 -17.13 15.31 -9.14
N ARG A 5 -16.18 14.66 -9.83
CA ARG A 5 -16.41 13.37 -10.51
C ARG A 5 -16.23 12.17 -9.57
N GLY A 6 -15.90 12.40 -8.30
CA GLY A 6 -15.58 11.35 -7.32
C GLY A 6 -14.11 10.92 -7.32
N ASN A 7 -13.28 11.52 -8.18
CA ASN A 7 -11.86 11.21 -8.30
C ASN A 7 -11.03 11.82 -7.16
N THR A 8 -9.90 11.18 -6.86
CA THR A 8 -8.88 11.59 -5.91
C THR A 8 -7.51 11.73 -6.59
N TYR A 9 -6.54 12.38 -5.95
CA TYR A 9 -5.16 12.41 -6.46
C TYR A 9 -4.59 10.99 -6.63
N ARG A 10 -4.89 10.07 -5.70
CA ARG A 10 -4.48 8.67 -5.81
C ARG A 10 -5.11 8.01 -7.03
N SER A 11 -6.41 8.20 -7.26
CA SER A 11 -7.09 7.57 -8.39
C SER A 11 -6.45 7.97 -9.73
N GLU A 12 -6.15 9.26 -9.91
CA GLU A 12 -5.50 9.77 -11.12
C GLU A 12 -4.04 9.32 -11.24
N ALA A 13 -3.25 9.48 -10.17
CA ALA A 13 -1.84 9.12 -10.19
C ALA A 13 -1.65 7.62 -10.45
N VAL A 14 -2.44 6.77 -9.80
CA VAL A 14 -2.35 5.31 -9.95
C VAL A 14 -2.90 4.87 -11.32
N ARG A 15 -3.99 5.48 -11.82
CA ARG A 15 -4.51 5.21 -13.17
C ARG A 15 -3.46 5.50 -14.23
N LEU A 16 -2.85 6.67 -14.19
CA LEU A 16 -1.84 7.09 -15.16
C LEU A 16 -0.52 6.30 -15.03
N ALA A 17 -0.20 5.79 -13.83
CA ALA A 17 0.94 4.90 -13.61
C ALA A 17 0.69 3.44 -14.00
N SER A 18 -0.57 3.02 -14.18
CA SER A 18 -0.95 1.61 -14.43
C SER A 18 -0.29 0.92 -15.63
N PRO A 19 0.15 1.61 -16.71
CA PRO A 19 0.91 0.96 -17.78
C PRO A 19 2.27 0.40 -17.30
N SER A 20 2.79 0.87 -16.16
CA SER A 20 4.00 0.34 -15.52
C SER A 20 3.64 -0.29 -14.17
N PRO A 21 3.58 -1.63 -14.07
CA PRO A 21 3.13 -2.31 -12.85
C PRO A 21 3.93 -1.93 -11.59
N TRP A 22 5.24 -1.72 -11.73
CA TRP A 22 6.10 -1.32 -10.61
C TRP A 22 5.80 0.10 -10.12
N MET A 23 5.54 1.03 -11.04
CA MET A 23 5.16 2.40 -10.70
C MET A 23 3.76 2.45 -10.09
N TRP A 24 2.83 1.67 -10.65
CA TRP A 24 1.49 1.49 -10.10
C TRP A 24 1.54 0.98 -8.65
N LEU A 25 2.27 -0.11 -8.40
CA LEU A 25 2.46 -0.67 -7.06
C LEU A 25 3.10 0.36 -6.12
N GLY A 26 4.17 1.03 -6.57
CA GLY A 26 4.89 2.02 -5.77
C GLY A 26 4.02 3.22 -5.39
N PHE A 27 3.22 3.74 -6.32
CA PHE A 27 2.32 4.86 -6.06
C PHE A 27 1.19 4.42 -5.13
N ASP A 28 0.60 3.26 -5.39
CA ASP A 28 -0.50 2.79 -4.56
C ASP A 28 -0.07 2.46 -3.12
N LEU A 29 1.13 1.93 -2.95
CA LEU A 29 1.69 1.67 -1.63
C LEU A 29 2.17 2.95 -0.94
N GLY A 30 2.76 3.87 -1.71
CA GLY A 30 3.49 5.05 -1.24
C GLY A 30 2.62 6.26 -0.91
N LEU A 31 1.47 6.41 -1.57
CA LEU A 31 0.55 7.52 -1.31
C LEU A 31 -0.18 7.33 0.04
N GLY A 32 -0.30 8.41 0.81
CA GLY A 32 -1.00 8.51 2.09
C GLY A 32 -2.43 9.06 1.96
N PRO A 33 -3.09 9.36 3.10
CA PRO A 33 -4.49 9.81 3.12
C PRO A 33 -4.71 11.17 2.42
N TRP A 34 -3.70 12.02 2.34
CA TRP A 34 -3.82 13.30 1.62
C TRP A 34 -4.16 13.10 0.14
N ALA A 35 -3.64 12.03 -0.48
CA ALA A 35 -3.93 11.71 -1.87
C ALA A 35 -5.35 11.17 -2.09
N ASP A 36 -6.06 10.82 -1.02
CA ASP A 36 -7.40 10.22 -1.06
C ASP A 36 -8.52 11.25 -0.84
N GLN A 37 -8.18 12.54 -0.88
CA GLN A 37 -9.16 13.62 -0.82
C GLN A 37 -9.97 13.70 -2.12
N PRO A 38 -11.30 13.91 -2.03
CA PRO A 38 -12.13 14.10 -3.21
C PRO A 38 -11.75 15.42 -3.91
N LEU A 39 -11.58 15.36 -5.23
CA LEU A 39 -11.21 16.53 -6.04
C LEU A 39 -12.44 17.22 -6.61
N SER A 40 -12.42 18.55 -6.57
CA SER A 40 -13.24 19.36 -7.47
C SER A 40 -12.69 19.28 -8.90
N ARG A 41 -13.54 19.56 -9.89
CA ARG A 41 -13.12 19.68 -11.31
C ARG A 41 -11.90 20.59 -11.51
N TRP A 42 -11.78 21.67 -10.72
CA TRP A 42 -10.62 22.56 -10.80
C TRP A 42 -9.35 21.91 -10.26
N GLN A 43 -9.44 21.23 -9.11
CA GLN A 43 -8.28 20.52 -8.55
C GLN A 43 -7.84 19.35 -9.43
N GLU A 44 -8.80 18.65 -10.06
CA GLU A 44 -8.55 17.57 -11.02
C GLU A 44 -7.84 18.05 -12.30
N ALA A 45 -7.95 19.35 -12.62
CA ALA A 45 -7.32 19.97 -13.79
C ALA A 45 -5.78 20.01 -13.73
N PHE A 46 -5.15 19.50 -12.67
CA PHE A 46 -3.71 19.23 -12.66
C PHE A 46 -3.32 18.18 -13.71
N VAL A 47 -4.25 17.29 -14.08
CA VAL A 47 -4.08 16.36 -15.19
C VAL A 47 -4.45 17.09 -16.49
N PRO A 48 -3.53 17.22 -17.47
CA PRO A 48 -3.78 18.01 -18.68
C PRO A 48 -5.06 17.65 -19.44
N MET A 49 -5.37 16.36 -19.54
CA MET A 49 -6.57 15.87 -20.24
C MET A 49 -7.85 16.25 -19.50
N ARG A 50 -7.82 16.28 -18.16
CA ARG A 50 -8.93 16.73 -17.32
C ARG A 50 -9.15 18.24 -17.43
N LEU A 51 -8.07 19.01 -17.55
CA LEU A 51 -8.16 20.44 -17.85
C LEU A 51 -8.79 20.69 -19.22
N ALA A 52 -8.34 19.98 -20.26
CA ALA A 52 -8.90 20.09 -21.61
C ALA A 52 -10.40 19.77 -21.63
N ASP A 53 -10.82 18.66 -21.02
CA ASP A 53 -12.23 18.30 -20.84
C ASP A 53 -13.01 19.39 -20.07
N GLY A 54 -12.41 19.93 -19.01
CA GLY A 54 -13.02 20.99 -18.21
C GLY A 54 -13.25 22.26 -19.00
N LEU A 55 -12.30 22.65 -19.86
CA LEU A 55 -12.38 23.83 -20.71
C LEU A 55 -13.42 23.66 -21.83
N ARG A 56 -13.54 22.46 -22.43
CA ARG A 56 -14.59 22.13 -23.41
C ARG A 56 -16.00 22.38 -22.89
N GLU A 57 -16.23 22.03 -21.64
CA GLU A 57 -17.53 22.20 -20.98
C GLU A 57 -17.73 23.63 -20.42
N ALA A 58 -16.66 24.42 -20.28
CA ALA A 58 -16.70 25.72 -19.63
C ALA A 58 -17.41 26.79 -20.48
N ARG A 59 -18.17 27.65 -19.79
CA ARG A 59 -18.88 28.79 -20.39
C ARG A 59 -18.56 30.07 -19.62
N ASN A 60 -18.55 31.21 -20.30
CA ASN A 60 -18.40 32.52 -19.67
C ASN A 60 -19.70 32.93 -18.93
N SER A 61 -19.69 34.12 -18.30
CA SER A 61 -20.84 34.66 -17.57
C SER A 61 -22.09 34.88 -18.43
N GLU A 62 -21.94 35.02 -19.74
CA GLU A 62 -23.02 35.16 -20.72
C GLU A 62 -23.50 33.80 -21.27
N GLY A 63 -22.97 32.69 -20.77
CA GLY A 63 -23.32 31.34 -21.23
C GLY A 63 -22.65 30.92 -22.55
N ARG A 64 -21.73 31.72 -23.10
CA ARG A 64 -20.99 31.37 -24.33
C ARG A 64 -19.88 30.36 -24.02
N PRO A 65 -19.64 29.35 -24.87
CA PRO A 65 -18.52 28.41 -24.70
C PRO A 65 -17.18 29.13 -24.62
N LEU A 66 -16.29 28.67 -23.73
CA LEU A 66 -14.94 29.21 -23.60
C LEU A 66 -14.01 28.71 -24.71
N VAL A 67 -14.18 27.46 -25.14
CA VAL A 67 -13.46 26.85 -26.26
C VAL A 67 -14.29 27.01 -27.53
N GLN A 68 -13.73 27.65 -28.56
CA GLN A 68 -14.39 27.85 -29.86
C GLN A 68 -14.00 26.78 -30.90
N ALA A 69 -12.74 26.35 -30.88
CA ALA A 69 -12.22 25.31 -31.76
C ALA A 69 -11.03 24.60 -31.09
N GLU A 70 -10.84 23.33 -31.44
CA GLU A 70 -9.66 22.54 -31.07
C GLU A 70 -8.91 22.14 -32.34
N GLN A 71 -7.60 22.22 -32.29
CA GLN A 71 -6.73 21.79 -33.37
C GLN A 71 -5.69 20.83 -32.81
N GLU A 72 -5.66 19.61 -33.35
CA GLU A 72 -4.62 18.64 -33.04
C GLU A 72 -3.33 19.02 -33.77
N LEU A 73 -2.31 19.42 -33.02
CA LEU A 73 -1.00 19.76 -33.58
C LEU A 73 -0.11 18.54 -33.80
N LEU A 74 -0.24 17.53 -32.95
CA LEU A 74 0.53 16.30 -33.00
C LEU A 74 -0.35 15.13 -32.57
N PRO A 75 -0.49 14.08 -33.40
CA PRO A 75 -1.28 12.92 -33.02
C PRO A 75 -0.65 12.15 -31.86
N GLN A 76 -1.49 11.67 -30.94
CA GLN A 76 -1.10 10.79 -29.84
C GLN A 76 -0.43 9.52 -30.40
N ARG A 77 0.87 9.36 -30.13
CA ARG A 77 1.65 8.17 -30.57
C ARG A 77 1.78 7.10 -29.50
N LEU A 78 1.37 7.40 -28.28
CA LEU A 78 1.34 6.48 -27.15
C LEU A 78 -0.04 5.83 -27.04
N ALA A 79 -0.11 4.71 -26.33
CA ALA A 79 -1.41 4.13 -25.99
C ALA A 79 -2.31 5.18 -25.33
N ALA A 80 -3.62 5.08 -25.59
CA ALA A 80 -4.60 5.91 -24.91
C ALA A 80 -4.45 5.75 -23.39
N GLU A 81 -4.77 6.82 -22.67
CA GLU A 81 -4.76 6.78 -21.22
C GLU A 81 -5.69 5.67 -20.68
N PRO A 82 -5.26 4.94 -19.65
CA PRO A 82 -6.10 3.92 -19.04
C PRO A 82 -7.42 4.51 -18.55
N GLY A 83 -8.53 3.81 -18.79
CA GLY A 83 -9.83 4.22 -18.26
C GLY A 83 -9.89 4.21 -16.73
N GLU A 84 -10.95 4.79 -16.17
CA GLU A 84 -11.28 4.64 -14.75
C GLU A 84 -11.70 3.20 -14.46
N HIS A 85 -11.21 2.62 -13.36
CA HIS A 85 -11.54 1.26 -12.97
C HIS A 85 -11.76 1.19 -11.47
N ASP A 86 -12.76 0.41 -11.06
CA ASP A 86 -13.03 0.15 -9.65
C ASP A 86 -11.89 -0.66 -9.03
N ARG A 87 -11.50 -0.26 -7.82
CA ARG A 87 -10.45 -0.92 -7.06
C ARG A 87 -11.01 -2.12 -6.31
N THR A 88 -10.68 -3.32 -6.77
CA THR A 88 -11.11 -4.57 -6.12
C THR A 88 -10.11 -5.05 -5.07
N TRP A 89 -10.58 -5.28 -3.83
CA TRP A 89 -9.74 -5.75 -2.72
C TRP A 89 -9.70 -7.29 -2.59
N TRP A 90 -10.70 -8.02 -3.08
CA TRP A 90 -10.82 -9.46 -2.84
C TRP A 90 -9.67 -10.32 -3.41
N PRO A 91 -9.05 -10.03 -4.59
CA PRO A 91 -7.94 -10.84 -5.08
C PRO A 91 -6.73 -10.76 -4.15
N TRP A 92 -6.55 -9.60 -3.49
CA TRP A 92 -5.50 -9.36 -2.52
C TRP A 92 -5.75 -10.13 -1.23
N LEU A 93 -7.00 -10.23 -0.78
CA LEU A 93 -7.37 -11.07 0.36
C LEU A 93 -7.02 -12.54 0.06
N LEU A 94 -7.45 -13.06 -1.09
CA LEU A 94 -7.16 -14.45 -1.46
C LEU A 94 -5.65 -14.71 -1.49
N THR A 95 -4.89 -13.80 -2.09
CA THR A 95 -3.42 -13.89 -2.12
C THR A 95 -2.85 -13.90 -0.69
N GLY A 96 -3.31 -12.99 0.18
CA GLY A 96 -2.88 -12.94 1.58
C GLY A 96 -3.18 -14.21 2.35
N LEU A 97 -4.38 -14.78 2.16
CA LEU A 97 -4.79 -16.05 2.77
C LEU A 97 -3.98 -17.25 2.25
N VAL A 98 -3.67 -17.29 0.94
CA VAL A 98 -2.80 -18.32 0.35
C VAL A 98 -1.41 -18.23 0.96
N LEU A 99 -0.81 -17.04 1.03
CA LEU A 99 0.51 -16.84 1.64
C LEU A 99 0.51 -17.23 3.13
N ALA A 100 -0.53 -16.86 3.88
CA ALA A 100 -0.71 -17.29 5.26
C ALA A 100 -0.84 -18.83 5.38
N GLY A 101 -1.59 -19.46 4.47
CA GLY A 101 -1.72 -20.91 4.35
C GLY A 101 -0.38 -21.60 4.10
N LEU A 102 0.46 -21.05 3.23
CA LEU A 102 1.82 -21.55 2.98
C LEU A 102 2.69 -21.47 4.23
N VAL A 103 2.60 -20.40 5.02
CA VAL A 103 3.28 -20.29 6.32
C VAL A 103 2.82 -21.38 7.28
N PHE A 104 1.52 -21.63 7.38
CA PHE A 104 0.97 -22.71 8.22
C PHE A 104 1.37 -24.10 7.73
N ALA A 105 1.36 -24.35 6.43
CA ALA A 105 1.80 -25.62 5.84
C ALA A 105 3.29 -25.87 6.14
N ALA A 106 4.12 -24.83 6.04
CA ALA A 106 5.54 -24.88 6.36
C ALA A 106 5.83 -24.95 7.87
N ARG A 107 4.82 -24.98 8.77
CA ARG A 107 5.03 -24.92 10.22
C ARG A 107 6.02 -25.98 10.73
N ARG A 108 6.11 -27.16 10.13
CA ARG A 108 7.06 -28.21 10.57
C ARG A 108 8.47 -28.06 9.95
N HIS A 109 8.62 -27.21 8.94
CA HIS A 109 9.84 -27.07 8.14
C HIS A 109 10.50 -25.70 8.38
N ARG A 110 11.39 -25.63 9.37
CA ARG A 110 12.04 -24.38 9.81
C ARG A 110 12.76 -23.64 8.67
N ARG A 111 13.48 -24.37 7.81
CA ARG A 111 14.20 -23.78 6.69
C ARG A 111 13.26 -23.13 5.67
N MET A 112 12.12 -23.77 5.39
CA MET A 112 11.09 -23.21 4.50
C MET A 112 10.47 -21.95 5.11
N LEU A 113 10.17 -21.96 6.42
CA LEU A 113 9.69 -20.75 7.11
C LEU A 113 10.69 -19.61 7.02
N GLY A 114 11.99 -19.88 7.20
CA GLY A 114 13.04 -18.88 7.01
C GLY A 114 13.08 -18.33 5.59
N GLY A 115 12.90 -19.19 4.59
CA GLY A 115 12.87 -18.81 3.17
C GLY A 115 11.66 -17.95 2.78
N ILE A 116 10.52 -18.12 3.46
CA ILE A 116 9.33 -17.27 3.29
C ILE A 116 9.49 -15.97 4.08
N ALA A 117 9.91 -16.06 5.34
CA ALA A 117 9.91 -14.94 6.26
C ALA A 117 11.02 -13.91 5.97
N LEU A 118 12.20 -14.35 5.53
CA LEU A 118 13.32 -13.46 5.21
C LEU A 118 12.96 -12.42 4.12
N PRO A 119 12.52 -12.82 2.91
CA PRO A 119 12.16 -11.84 1.87
C PRO A 119 10.96 -10.99 2.28
N PHE A 120 9.98 -11.57 2.99
CA PHE A 120 8.82 -10.83 3.48
C PHE A 120 9.22 -9.71 4.46
N TRP A 121 10.01 -10.01 5.49
CA TRP A 121 10.46 -9.00 6.44
C TRP A 121 11.46 -8.02 5.85
N LEU A 122 12.29 -8.45 4.90
CA LEU A 122 13.17 -7.55 4.16
C LEU A 122 12.35 -6.53 3.37
N PHE A 123 11.34 -6.97 2.63
CA PHE A 123 10.43 -6.09 1.91
C PHE A 123 9.69 -5.14 2.88
N CYS A 124 9.04 -5.66 3.91
CA CYS A 124 8.31 -4.86 4.90
C CYS A 124 9.22 -3.83 5.58
N GLY A 125 10.45 -4.22 5.90
CA GLY A 125 11.43 -3.37 6.55
C GLY A 125 11.97 -2.27 5.64
N VAL A 126 12.41 -2.60 4.43
CA VAL A 126 12.95 -1.62 3.47
C VAL A 126 11.85 -0.66 3.00
N ALA A 127 10.68 -1.17 2.62
CA ALA A 127 9.54 -0.34 2.25
C ALA A 127 9.09 0.52 3.44
N GLY A 128 9.11 -0.03 4.66
CA GLY A 128 8.81 0.72 5.87
C GLY A 128 9.79 1.85 6.15
N VAL A 129 11.10 1.62 5.94
CA VAL A 129 12.11 2.68 6.05
C VAL A 129 11.85 3.79 5.03
N LEU A 130 11.54 3.43 3.79
CA LEU A 130 11.19 4.41 2.76
C LEU A 130 9.94 5.21 3.15
N LEU A 131 8.88 4.55 3.63
CA LEU A 131 7.66 5.23 4.09
C LEU A 131 7.92 6.12 5.30
N ALA A 132 8.76 5.69 6.26
CA ALA A 132 9.15 6.50 7.41
C ALA A 132 9.96 7.74 6.99
N TYR A 133 10.87 7.58 6.02
CA TYR A 133 11.60 8.69 5.42
C TYR A 133 10.64 9.67 4.74
N LEU A 134 9.70 9.18 3.92
CA LEU A 134 8.71 10.02 3.27
C LEU A 134 7.81 10.75 4.27
N TRP A 135 7.50 10.12 5.39
CA TRP A 135 6.65 10.70 6.43
C TRP A 135 7.34 11.80 7.25
N GLY A 136 8.58 11.57 7.70
CA GLY A 136 9.25 12.43 8.69
C GLY A 136 10.48 13.18 8.21
N ALA A 137 11.06 12.80 7.07
CA ALA A 137 12.33 13.32 6.56
C ALA A 137 12.24 13.83 5.11
N SER A 138 11.04 14.09 4.62
CA SER A 138 10.81 14.64 3.29
C SER A 138 9.66 15.64 3.28
N GLU A 139 9.66 16.54 2.30
CA GLU A 139 8.54 17.46 2.01
C GLU A 139 7.44 16.77 1.15
N HIS A 140 7.46 15.44 1.04
CA HIS A 140 6.57 14.70 0.17
C HIS A 140 5.16 14.54 0.77
N ARG A 141 4.40 15.64 0.72
CA ARG A 141 3.05 15.76 1.31
C ARG A 141 2.10 14.63 0.92
N ALA A 142 2.19 14.12 -0.30
CA ALA A 142 1.31 13.06 -0.79
C ALA A 142 1.55 11.69 -0.11
N ALA A 143 2.71 11.47 0.51
CA ALA A 143 3.04 10.25 1.25
C ALA A 143 2.96 10.44 2.78
N TRP A 144 2.70 11.66 3.26
CA TRP A 144 2.61 11.96 4.69
C TRP A 144 1.49 11.18 5.37
N ALA A 145 1.72 10.73 6.61
CA ALA A 145 0.82 9.91 7.43
C ALA A 145 0.28 8.64 6.73
N ASN A 146 1.07 8.05 5.81
CA ASN A 146 0.70 6.83 5.13
C ASN A 146 0.58 5.65 6.11
N ARG A 147 -0.64 5.12 6.24
CA ARG A 147 -0.98 4.02 7.17
C ARG A 147 -0.44 2.67 6.76
N ASN A 148 0.06 2.52 5.53
CA ASN A 148 0.78 1.32 5.13
C ASN A 148 2.03 1.09 5.99
N LEU A 149 2.54 2.11 6.70
CA LEU A 149 3.62 1.97 7.69
C LEU A 149 3.28 1.03 8.86
N LEU A 150 1.99 0.81 9.16
CA LEU A 150 1.56 -0.17 10.16
C LEU A 150 1.80 -1.63 9.69
N LEU A 151 1.72 -1.85 8.38
CA LEU A 151 1.93 -3.17 7.76
C LEU A 151 3.39 -3.34 7.31
N LEU A 152 3.98 -2.27 6.77
CA LEU A 152 5.35 -2.17 6.29
C LEU A 152 6.13 -1.34 7.29
N ASN A 153 6.65 -2.01 8.31
CA ASN A 153 7.25 -1.34 9.45
C ASN A 153 8.79 -1.50 9.45
N PRO A 154 9.58 -0.43 9.65
CA PRO A 154 11.04 -0.52 9.78
C PRO A 154 11.51 -1.56 10.80
N LEU A 155 10.75 -1.79 11.88
CA LEU A 155 11.05 -2.80 12.90
C LEU A 155 11.11 -4.22 12.35
N ALA A 156 10.54 -4.50 11.16
CA ALA A 156 10.67 -5.80 10.50
C ALA A 156 12.13 -6.15 10.18
N LEU A 157 13.02 -5.17 9.99
CA LEU A 157 14.45 -5.43 9.79
C LEU A 157 15.10 -6.12 11.00
N ALA A 158 14.61 -5.85 12.21
CA ALA A 158 15.12 -6.50 13.42
C ALA A 158 14.72 -7.99 13.53
N LEU A 159 13.81 -8.49 12.67
CA LEU A 159 13.49 -9.91 12.57
C LEU A 159 14.44 -10.69 11.64
N LEU A 160 15.24 -10.03 10.81
CA LEU A 160 16.12 -10.68 9.83
C LEU A 160 17.14 -11.66 10.46
N PRO A 161 17.79 -11.35 11.60
CA PRO A 161 18.66 -12.32 12.27
C PRO A 161 17.91 -13.59 12.71
N GLY A 162 16.63 -13.48 13.08
CA GLY A 162 15.79 -14.62 13.41
C GLY A 162 15.40 -15.44 12.17
N ALA A 163 15.09 -14.78 11.05
CA ALA A 163 14.86 -15.46 9.77
C ALA A 163 16.11 -16.24 9.31
N TRP A 164 17.29 -15.66 9.47
CA TRP A 164 18.55 -16.32 9.16
C TRP A 164 18.81 -17.55 10.03
N GLN A 165 18.47 -17.49 11.32
CA GLN A 165 18.52 -18.67 12.19
C GLN A 165 17.57 -19.77 11.72
N LEU A 166 16.35 -19.43 11.28
CA LEU A 166 15.38 -20.38 10.72
C LEU A 166 15.90 -21.04 9.45
N LEU A 167 16.54 -20.29 8.55
CA LEU A 167 17.21 -20.82 7.35
C LEU A 167 18.31 -21.83 7.70
N ARG A 168 19.01 -21.62 8.82
CA ARG A 168 19.99 -22.57 9.38
C ARG A 168 19.34 -23.73 10.17
N GLY A 169 18.01 -23.80 10.25
CA GLY A 169 17.26 -24.82 10.98
C GLY A 169 17.20 -24.62 12.50
N ARG A 170 17.67 -23.48 13.01
CA ARG A 170 17.68 -23.12 14.43
C ARG A 170 16.41 -22.35 14.79
N LEU A 171 16.01 -22.43 16.06
CA LEU A 171 14.89 -21.63 16.57
C LEU A 171 15.43 -20.31 17.14
N PRO A 172 14.87 -19.16 16.76
CA PRO A 172 15.22 -17.88 17.35
C PRO A 172 14.72 -17.79 18.81
N GLY A 173 15.40 -16.96 19.61
CA GLY A 173 15.12 -16.82 21.05
C GLY A 173 13.85 -16.03 21.40
N ARG A 174 13.64 -15.79 22.70
CA ARG A 174 12.43 -15.15 23.25
C ARG A 174 12.18 -13.73 22.74
N ALA A 175 13.22 -12.91 22.67
CA ALA A 175 13.11 -11.52 22.20
C ALA A 175 12.54 -11.43 20.77
N PHE A 176 12.87 -12.40 19.92
CA PHE A 176 12.30 -12.51 18.58
C PHE A 176 10.80 -12.80 18.61
N GLY A 177 10.34 -13.66 19.52
CA GLY A 177 8.92 -13.93 19.70
C GLY A 177 8.13 -12.69 20.13
N TRP A 178 8.68 -11.90 21.05
CA TRP A 178 8.09 -10.61 21.46
C TRP A 178 8.01 -9.63 20.30
N LEU A 179 9.12 -9.40 19.59
CA LEU A 179 9.17 -8.49 18.44
C LEU A 179 8.17 -8.89 17.36
N LEU A 180 8.04 -10.19 17.10
CA LEU A 180 7.12 -10.73 16.10
C LEU A 180 5.65 -10.46 16.48
N TRP A 181 5.28 -10.68 17.74
CA TRP A 181 3.94 -10.35 18.23
C TRP A 181 3.68 -8.85 18.25
N THR A 182 4.67 -8.03 18.60
CA THR A 182 4.57 -6.57 18.53
C THR A 182 4.28 -6.10 17.10
N LEU A 183 5.00 -6.61 16.11
CA LEU A 183 4.74 -6.27 14.70
C LEU A 183 3.36 -6.75 14.24
N ALA A 184 2.95 -7.95 14.62
CA ALA A 184 1.62 -8.45 14.29
C ALA A 184 0.50 -7.60 14.93
N ALA A 185 0.71 -7.14 16.17
CA ALA A 185 -0.21 -6.23 16.85
C ALA A 185 -0.27 -4.86 16.15
N ILE A 186 0.88 -4.28 15.78
CA ILE A 186 0.93 -3.02 15.01
C ILE A 186 0.21 -3.18 13.66
N ALA A 187 0.46 -4.28 12.95
CA ALA A 187 -0.24 -4.58 11.70
C ALA A 187 -1.75 -4.72 11.92
N ALA A 188 -2.19 -5.35 13.02
CA ALA A 188 -3.61 -5.51 13.33
C ALA A 188 -4.31 -4.18 13.62
N LEU A 189 -3.60 -3.16 14.13
CA LEU A 189 -4.15 -1.80 14.30
C LEU A 189 -4.55 -1.14 12.97
N SER A 190 -4.08 -1.65 11.82
CA SER A 190 -4.48 -1.13 10.51
C SER A 190 -5.99 -1.26 10.25
N LEU A 191 -6.65 -2.32 10.75
CA LEU A 191 -8.10 -2.54 10.58
C LEU A 191 -8.95 -1.49 11.32
N PRO A 192 -8.84 -1.33 12.65
CA PRO A 192 -9.60 -0.32 13.36
C PRO A 192 -9.25 1.09 12.88
N LEU A 193 -7.99 1.38 12.53
CA LEU A 193 -7.63 2.68 11.98
C LEU A 193 -8.15 2.92 10.56
N HIS A 194 -8.34 1.87 9.76
CA HIS A 194 -8.99 2.00 8.47
C HIS A 194 -10.47 2.36 8.63
N TRP A 195 -11.16 1.75 9.60
CA TRP A 195 -12.60 1.96 9.81
C TRP A 195 -12.94 3.22 10.62
N LEU A 196 -12.17 3.52 11.66
CA LEU A 196 -12.47 4.58 12.63
C LEU A 196 -11.84 5.92 12.29
N SER A 197 -10.96 5.99 11.29
CA SER A 197 -10.27 7.24 10.98
C SER A 197 -11.17 8.20 10.21
N LEU A 198 -11.13 9.48 10.62
CA LEU A 198 -11.77 10.59 9.93
C LEU A 198 -11.11 10.94 8.58
N GLN A 199 -9.86 10.51 8.37
CA GLN A 199 -9.17 10.68 7.09
C GLN A 199 -9.20 9.33 6.38
N ALA A 200 -10.04 9.12 5.38
CA ALA A 200 -10.02 7.85 4.64
C ALA A 200 -8.66 7.66 3.94
N GLN A 201 -8.13 6.43 3.94
CA GLN A 201 -7.02 6.03 3.06
C GLN A 201 -7.44 4.77 2.30
N PHE A 202 -7.30 4.78 0.98
CA PHE A 202 -7.65 3.64 0.14
C PHE A 202 -6.55 2.56 0.13
N ASN A 203 -6.40 1.87 1.26
CA ASN A 203 -5.35 0.86 1.47
C ASN A 203 -5.86 -0.53 1.90
N MET A 204 -7.16 -0.80 1.78
CA MET A 204 -7.75 -2.08 2.19
C MET A 204 -7.05 -3.28 1.54
N GLN A 205 -6.71 -3.18 0.25
CA GLN A 205 -5.97 -4.20 -0.50
C GLN A 205 -4.65 -4.61 0.18
N TRP A 206 -3.93 -3.65 0.75
CA TRP A 206 -2.68 -3.91 1.46
C TRP A 206 -2.91 -4.52 2.83
N ILE A 207 -3.95 -4.08 3.54
CA ILE A 207 -4.34 -4.65 4.83
C ILE A 207 -4.67 -6.13 4.66
N VAL A 208 -5.58 -6.47 3.74
CA VAL A 208 -6.02 -7.86 3.53
C VAL A 208 -4.94 -8.76 2.93
N LEU A 209 -3.96 -8.19 2.22
CA LEU A 209 -2.80 -8.93 1.72
C LEU A 209 -1.81 -9.26 2.84
N LEU A 210 -1.39 -8.25 3.60
CA LEU A 210 -0.20 -8.34 4.47
C LEU A 210 -0.54 -8.79 5.89
N LEU A 211 -1.69 -8.39 6.43
CA LEU A 211 -2.08 -8.72 7.80
C LEU A 211 -2.18 -10.23 8.05
N PRO A 212 -2.80 -11.05 7.17
CA PRO A 212 -2.84 -12.50 7.38
C PRO A 212 -1.45 -13.14 7.46
N VAL A 213 -0.48 -12.62 6.69
CA VAL A 213 0.90 -13.12 6.67
C VAL A 213 1.62 -12.79 7.98
N HIS A 214 1.50 -11.55 8.47
CA HIS A 214 2.02 -11.15 9.78
C HIS A 214 1.46 -12.02 10.91
N LEU A 215 0.15 -12.24 10.92
CA LEU A 215 -0.52 -13.08 11.92
C LEU A 215 -0.09 -14.55 11.83
N ALA A 216 0.00 -15.11 10.63
CA ALA A 216 0.43 -16.49 10.43
C ALA A 216 1.85 -16.72 10.92
N LEU A 217 2.79 -15.82 10.59
CA LEU A 217 4.16 -15.88 11.08
C LEU A 217 4.21 -15.78 12.61
N ALA A 218 3.47 -14.85 13.21
CA ALA A 218 3.39 -14.69 14.67
C ALA A 218 2.82 -15.94 15.37
N LEU A 219 1.75 -16.52 14.84
CA LEU A 219 1.12 -17.71 15.41
C LEU A 219 2.03 -18.96 15.30
N VAL A 220 2.73 -19.13 14.17
CA VAL A 220 3.59 -20.30 13.92
C VAL A 220 4.92 -20.22 14.67
N LEU A 221 5.55 -19.04 14.72
CA LEU A 221 6.90 -18.87 15.28
C LEU A 221 6.89 -18.30 16.70
N GLY A 222 5.94 -17.42 17.03
CA GLY A 222 5.86 -16.76 18.34
C GLY A 222 5.62 -17.73 19.49
N ARG A 223 4.76 -18.75 19.29
CA ARG A 223 4.51 -19.81 20.29
C ARG A 223 5.77 -20.65 20.61
N ARG A 224 6.71 -20.74 19.66
CA ARG A 224 7.93 -21.56 19.81
C ARG A 224 9.07 -20.81 20.49
N GLY A 225 9.19 -19.50 20.23
CA GLY A 225 10.17 -18.65 20.89
C GLY A 225 9.88 -18.42 22.37
N LEU A 226 8.59 -18.46 22.78
CA LEU A 226 8.18 -18.29 24.17
C LEU A 226 8.32 -19.58 25.02
N ALA A 227 8.22 -20.76 24.39
CA ALA A 227 8.16 -22.06 25.07
C ALA A 227 9.52 -22.70 25.43
N THR A 228 10.66 -22.14 25.00
CA THR A 228 12.03 -22.68 25.22
C THR A 228 12.54 -22.64 26.66
N THR A 229 11.64 -22.58 27.64
CA THR A 229 11.94 -22.34 29.08
C THR A 229 11.20 -23.28 30.01
N ALA A 230 10.39 -24.19 29.49
CA ALA A 230 9.78 -25.24 30.28
C ALA A 230 10.68 -26.50 30.41
N ARG A 231 11.98 -26.36 30.16
CA ARG A 231 12.99 -27.42 30.30
C ARG A 231 14.27 -26.84 30.89
#